data_AF-A0A2H0N100-F1
#
_entry.id   AF-A0A2H0N100-F1
#
_cell.length_a   1.000
_cell.length_b   1.000
_cell.length_c   1.000
_cell.angle_alpha   90.00
_cell.angle_beta   90.00
_cell.angle_gamma   90.00
#
_symmetry.space_group_name_H-M   'P 1'
#
loop_
_entity.id
_entity.type
_entity.pdbx_description
1 polymer ?
#
loop_
_entity_poly.entity_id
_entity_poly.type
_entity_poly.pdbx_seq_one_letter_code
_entity_poly.pdbx_strand_id
1 'polypeptide(L)'
;MSIFEKKQQLNKEGVRRMPERVTPLKKEEKKDTSIFGGKPYLTRSELREKLRKAEPFIPGAGGEIIPQRERVKIEKELFAKNYGSYVDKGEFKKAIKKLEKEKFQAKTGTDKLSLDRKIRYLKKLGGE
;
A
#
# COMPACT_ATOMS: atom_id res chain seq x y z
N MET A 1 -43.01 65.07 -19.26
CA MET A 1 -43.39 64.71 -17.88
C MET A 1 -44.53 63.70 -17.99
N SER A 2 -44.27 62.39 -17.97
CA SER A 2 -43.91 61.52 -16.83
C SER A 2 -44.99 61.52 -15.75
N ILE A 3 -45.90 60.54 -15.87
CA ILE A 3 -46.96 60.25 -14.91
C ILE A 3 -46.35 59.39 -13.82
N PHE A 4 -46.04 60.09 -12.74
CA PHE A 4 -45.78 59.59 -11.41
C PHE A 4 -46.84 58.59 -10.95
N GLU A 5 -46.35 57.48 -10.38
CA GLU A 5 -46.92 56.82 -9.21
C GLU A 5 -48.40 56.41 -9.23
N LYS A 6 -48.64 55.12 -9.47
CA LYS A 6 -49.53 54.31 -8.61
C LYS A 6 -49.29 52.84 -8.93
N LYS A 7 -48.40 52.20 -8.17
CA LYS A 7 -48.68 51.50 -6.89
C LYS A 7 -48.88 50.02 -7.17
N GLN A 8 -47.95 49.23 -6.60
CA GLN A 8 -48.19 47.91 -5.98
C GLN A 8 -48.70 46.81 -6.94
N GLN A 9 -48.04 45.67 -7.12
CA GLN A 9 -47.64 44.72 -6.08
C GLN A 9 -47.02 43.48 -6.77
N LEU A 10 -46.19 42.74 -6.03
CA LEU A 10 -45.99 41.27 -6.11
C LEU A 10 -45.17 40.69 -7.29
N ASN A 11 -43.94 40.25 -6.97
CA ASN A 11 -43.48 38.85 -6.97
C ASN A 11 -41.95 38.79 -7.25
N LYS A 12 -41.15 38.33 -6.27
CA LYS A 12 -40.54 36.97 -6.23
C LYS A 12 -39.67 36.76 -7.48
N GLU A 13 -38.34 36.84 -7.42
CA GLU A 13 -37.42 35.82 -6.90
C GLU A 13 -36.01 36.46 -6.91
N GLY A 14 -35.17 36.35 -5.89
CA GLY A 14 -34.75 35.08 -5.31
C GLY A 14 -33.42 34.56 -5.88
N VAL A 15 -32.55 35.37 -6.49
CA VAL A 15 -31.20 34.91 -6.88
C VAL A 15 -30.24 35.08 -5.71
N ARG A 16 -30.35 34.19 -4.71
CA ARG A 16 -29.25 33.91 -3.79
C ARG A 16 -28.13 33.30 -4.64
N ARG A 17 -27.06 34.05 -4.87
CA ARG A 17 -25.81 33.49 -5.40
C ARG A 17 -25.40 32.36 -4.46
N MET A 18 -25.52 31.12 -4.91
CA MET A 18 -24.97 29.97 -4.20
C MET A 18 -23.47 30.22 -4.01
N PRO A 19 -22.90 30.09 -2.80
CA PRO A 19 -21.46 29.94 -2.71
C PRO A 19 -21.09 28.69 -3.50
N GLU A 20 -20.14 28.84 -4.42
CA GLU A 20 -19.52 27.71 -5.11
C GLU A 20 -19.22 26.64 -4.07
N ARG A 21 -19.76 25.43 -4.27
CA ARG A 21 -19.32 24.27 -3.51
C ARG A 21 -17.83 24.13 -3.82
N VAL A 22 -17.01 24.63 -2.92
CA VAL A 22 -15.59 24.33 -2.87
C VAL A 22 -15.52 22.82 -2.79
N THR A 23 -15.30 22.17 -3.93
CA THR A 23 -15.02 20.74 -3.97
C THR A 23 -13.88 20.53 -2.98
N PRO A 24 -14.02 19.64 -1.98
CA PRO A 24 -12.93 19.40 -1.06
C PRO A 24 -11.75 18.97 -1.92
N LEU A 25 -10.68 19.79 -1.92
CA LEU A 25 -9.39 19.45 -2.51
C LEU A 25 -9.11 18.02 -2.06
N LYS A 26 -9.17 17.09 -3.02
CA LYS A 26 -8.79 15.71 -2.84
C LYS A 26 -7.36 15.79 -2.32
N LYS A 27 -7.18 15.67 -1.00
CA LYS A 27 -5.84 15.57 -0.40
C LYS A 27 -5.16 14.50 -1.23
N GLU A 28 -4.08 14.87 -1.92
CA GLU A 28 -3.25 13.90 -2.59
C GLU A 28 -2.71 12.98 -1.49
N GLU A 29 -3.45 11.91 -1.23
CA GLU A 29 -3.02 10.86 -0.34
C GLU A 29 -1.70 10.39 -0.89
N LYS A 30 -0.62 10.59 -0.12
CA LYS A 30 0.71 10.12 -0.46
C LYS A 30 0.56 8.69 -0.91
N LYS A 31 0.79 8.43 -2.21
CA LYS A 31 0.64 7.09 -2.79
C LYS A 31 1.58 6.18 -2.02
N ASP A 32 1.00 5.37 -1.17
CA ASP A 32 1.72 4.43 -0.31
C ASP A 32 2.41 3.45 -1.26
N THR A 33 3.72 3.58 -1.44
CA THR A 33 4.53 2.76 -2.37
C THR A 33 4.69 1.32 -1.89
N SER A 34 4.22 1.03 -0.66
CA SER A 34 4.20 -0.29 -0.07
C SER A 34 3.19 -1.22 -0.76
N ILE A 35 3.43 -2.53 -0.64
CA ILE A 35 2.53 -3.60 -1.10
C ILE A 35 1.12 -3.46 -0.51
N PHE A 36 0.97 -2.74 0.60
CA PHE A 36 -0.31 -2.47 1.25
C PHE A 36 -1.14 -1.42 0.50
N GLY A 37 -0.52 -0.50 -0.23
CA GLY A 37 -1.21 0.50 -1.06
C GLY A 37 -2.24 1.31 -0.27
N GLY A 38 -1.88 1.77 0.93
CA GLY A 38 -2.75 2.54 1.82
C GLY A 38 -3.65 1.69 2.73
N LYS A 39 -3.80 0.39 2.46
CA LYS A 39 -4.61 -0.49 3.33
C LYS A 39 -3.89 -0.77 4.67
N PRO A 40 -4.63 -0.87 5.78
CA PRO A 40 -4.04 -1.25 7.08
C PRO A 40 -3.60 -2.72 7.13
N TYR A 41 -4.31 -3.59 6.41
CA TYR A 41 -4.05 -5.03 6.34
C TYR A 41 -4.34 -5.58 4.94
N LEU A 42 -3.80 -6.76 4.66
CA LEU A 42 -4.08 -7.56 3.47
C LEU A 42 -4.50 -8.97 3.88
N THR A 43 -5.45 -9.56 3.17
CA THR A 43 -5.71 -10.99 3.30
C THR A 43 -4.53 -11.82 2.78
N ARG A 44 -4.41 -13.08 3.22
CA ARG A 44 -3.37 -14.00 2.71
C ARG A 44 -3.45 -14.17 1.19
N SER A 45 -4.65 -14.24 0.63
CA SER A 45 -4.89 -14.36 -0.81
C SER A 45 -4.42 -13.11 -1.56
N GLU A 46 -4.80 -11.91 -1.09
CA GLU A 46 -4.35 -10.65 -1.68
C GLU A 46 -2.83 -10.51 -1.60
N LEU A 47 -2.22 -10.84 -0.46
CA LEU A 47 -0.77 -10.77 -0.29
C LEU A 47 -0.06 -11.71 -1.28
N ARG A 48 -0.56 -12.95 -1.42
CA ARG A 48 -0.02 -13.91 -2.39
C ARG A 48 -0.15 -13.42 -3.82
N GLU A 49 -1.30 -12.84 -4.17
CA GLU A 49 -1.53 -12.30 -5.52
C GLU A 49 -0.61 -11.12 -5.81
N LYS A 50 -0.46 -10.20 -4.85
CA LYS A 50 0.48 -9.08 -4.97
C LYS A 50 1.92 -9.55 -5.07
N LEU A 51 2.34 -10.56 -4.31
CA LEU A 51 3.67 -11.15 -4.43
C LEU A 51 3.91 -11.84 -5.77
N ARG A 52 2.87 -12.41 -6.38
CA ARG A 52 2.95 -12.97 -7.75
C ARG A 52 3.09 -11.89 -8.82
N LYS A 53 2.39 -10.76 -8.67
CA LYS A 53 2.39 -9.65 -9.63
C LYS A 53 3.54 -8.67 -9.43
N ALA A 54 4.16 -8.68 -8.25
CA ALA A 54 5.30 -7.82 -7.92
C ALA A 54 6.44 -7.96 -8.92
N GLU A 55 7.24 -6.91 -9.06
CA GLU A 55 8.49 -6.98 -9.81
C GLU A 55 9.39 -8.05 -9.19
N PRO A 56 10.01 -8.93 -9.99
CA PRO A 56 10.80 -10.01 -9.45
C PRO A 56 12.24 -9.58 -9.08
N PHE A 57 12.60 -8.33 -9.34
CA PHE A 57 13.95 -7.77 -9.16
C PHE A 57 14.31 -7.51 -7.69
N ILE A 58 15.51 -7.92 -7.29
CA ILE A 58 16.05 -7.69 -5.94
C ILE A 58 17.05 -6.52 -5.97
N PRO A 59 16.83 -5.45 -5.18
CA PRO A 59 17.75 -4.32 -5.16
C PRO A 59 19.12 -4.71 -4.57
N GLY A 60 20.19 -4.27 -5.23
CA GLY A 60 21.58 -4.47 -4.78
C GLY A 60 22.09 -5.92 -4.88
N ALA A 61 21.36 -6.82 -5.54
CA ALA A 61 21.74 -8.23 -5.73
C ALA A 61 22.32 -8.50 -7.13
N GLY A 62 22.93 -7.51 -7.79
CA GLY A 62 23.63 -7.71 -9.06
C GLY A 62 22.75 -8.15 -10.24
N GLY A 63 21.45 -7.80 -10.25
CA GLY A 63 20.54 -8.18 -11.33
C GLY A 63 19.75 -9.46 -11.08
N GLU A 64 19.88 -10.06 -9.90
CA GLU A 64 19.15 -11.27 -9.57
C GLU A 64 17.64 -11.09 -9.41
N ILE A 65 16.94 -12.17 -9.72
CA ILE A 65 15.50 -12.21 -9.88
C ILE A 65 14.94 -13.34 -8.99
N ILE A 66 13.91 -13.06 -8.20
CA ILE A 66 13.17 -14.10 -7.48
C ILE A 66 12.08 -14.67 -8.40
N PRO A 67 12.16 -15.95 -8.81
CA PRO A 67 11.15 -16.55 -9.64
C PRO A 67 9.80 -16.57 -8.92
N GLN A 68 8.72 -16.50 -9.69
CA GLN A 68 7.35 -16.42 -9.14
C GLN A 68 7.04 -17.54 -8.14
N ARG A 69 7.55 -18.76 -8.39
CA ARG A 69 7.38 -19.90 -7.48
C ARG A 69 7.99 -19.63 -6.12
N GLU A 70 9.18 -19.03 -6.07
CA GLU A 70 9.83 -18.66 -4.81
C GLU A 70 9.12 -17.53 -4.10
N ARG A 71 8.61 -16.53 -4.83
CA ARG A 71 7.80 -15.45 -4.23
C ARG A 71 6.56 -15.96 -3.50
N VAL A 72 5.90 -16.97 -4.06
CA VAL A 72 4.77 -17.65 -3.39
C VAL A 72 5.24 -18.52 -2.23
N LYS A 73 6.41 -19.16 -2.33
CA LYS A 73 6.97 -19.92 -1.19
C LYS A 73 7.29 -19.01 -0.01
N ILE A 74 7.85 -17.83 -0.24
CA ILE A 74 8.11 -16.83 0.81
C ILE A 74 6.84 -16.51 1.60
N GLU A 75 5.71 -16.32 0.91
CA GLU A 75 4.41 -16.09 1.55
C GLU A 75 3.95 -17.28 2.41
N LYS A 76 4.14 -18.51 1.93
CA LYS A 76 3.78 -19.70 2.69
C LYS A 76 4.72 -19.90 3.89
N GLU A 77 6.02 -19.76 3.71
CA GLU A 77 7.00 -19.98 4.77
C GLU A 77 6.85 -18.97 5.90
N LEU A 78 6.74 -17.68 5.57
CA LEU A 78 6.72 -16.62 6.57
C LEU A 78 5.38 -16.47 7.27
N PHE A 79 4.30 -16.66 6.53
CA PHE A 79 2.97 -16.25 7.00
C PHE A 79 1.98 -17.42 7.18
N ALA A 80 2.33 -18.68 6.89
CA ALA A 80 1.35 -19.78 6.96
C ALA A 80 1.06 -20.32 8.37
N LYS A 81 2.01 -20.26 9.31
CA LYS A 81 1.82 -20.84 10.65
C LYS A 81 1.58 -19.82 11.76
N ASN A 82 2.12 -18.60 11.62
CA ASN A 82 2.25 -17.66 12.74
C ASN A 82 1.36 -16.41 12.62
N TYR A 83 0.67 -16.24 11.49
CA TYR A 83 -0.09 -15.05 11.17
C TYR A 83 -1.50 -15.46 10.78
N GLY A 84 -2.50 -14.70 11.23
CA GLY A 84 -3.92 -15.03 11.01
C GLY A 84 -4.34 -14.93 9.54
N SER A 85 -5.65 -14.89 9.28
CA SER A 85 -6.20 -14.72 7.93
C SER A 85 -5.83 -13.39 7.26
N TYR A 86 -5.36 -12.43 8.06
CA TYR A 86 -4.93 -11.10 7.65
C TYR A 86 -3.49 -10.88 8.07
N VAL A 87 -2.77 -10.12 7.26
CA VAL A 87 -1.41 -9.66 7.52
C VAL A 87 -1.44 -8.15 7.58
N ASP A 88 -1.09 -7.57 8.73
CA ASP A 88 -0.92 -6.13 8.87
C ASP A 88 0.52 -5.68 8.55
N LYS A 89 0.75 -4.36 8.49
CA LYS A 89 2.08 -3.80 8.26
C LYS A 89 3.09 -4.18 9.36
N GLY A 90 2.62 -4.34 10.61
CA GLY A 90 3.47 -4.69 11.76
C GLY A 90 3.95 -6.13 11.70
N GLU A 91 3.07 -7.05 11.34
CA GLU A 91 3.30 -8.46 11.10
C GLU A 91 4.24 -8.68 9.92
N PHE A 92 4.08 -7.91 8.85
CA PHE A 92 5.02 -7.92 7.74
C PHE A 92 6.43 -7.52 8.18
N LYS A 93 6.58 -6.45 8.98
CA LYS A 93 7.86 -6.05 9.56
C LYS A 93 8.42 -7.08 10.54
N LYS A 94 7.57 -7.72 11.35
CA LYS A 94 7.97 -8.82 12.24
C LYS A 94 8.50 -10.02 11.45
N ALA A 95 7.90 -10.35 10.30
CA ALA A 95 8.39 -11.41 9.42
C ALA A 95 9.78 -11.08 8.85
N ILE A 96 10.01 -9.84 8.44
CA ILE A 96 11.35 -9.38 7.99
C ILE A 96 12.37 -9.50 9.14
N LYS A 97 12.04 -9.03 10.34
CA LYS A 97 12.92 -9.16 11.52
C LYS A 97 13.21 -10.62 11.88
N LYS A 98 12.25 -11.53 11.68
CA LYS A 98 12.45 -12.96 11.89
C LYS A 98 13.48 -13.52 10.90
N LEU A 99 13.38 -13.15 9.62
CA LEU A 99 14.38 -13.52 8.61
C LEU A 99 15.77 -12.96 8.93
N GLU A 100 15.85 -11.73 9.45
CA GLU A 100 17.14 -11.15 9.86
C GLU A 100 17.78 -11.95 11.00
N LYS A 101 16.99 -12.40 11.98
CA LYS A 101 17.47 -13.30 13.04
C LYS A 101 17.91 -14.66 12.49
N GLU A 102 17.12 -15.25 11.59
CA GLU A 102 17.47 -16.52 10.93
C GLU A 102 18.77 -16.37 10.11
N LYS A 103 18.97 -15.22 9.44
CA LYS A 103 20.21 -14.91 8.71
C LYS A 103 21.41 -14.87 9.66
N PHE A 104 21.24 -14.29 10.85
CA PHE A 104 22.32 -14.25 11.85
C PHE A 104 22.65 -15.65 12.39
N GLN A 105 21.65 -16.51 12.54
CA GLN A 105 21.81 -17.89 13.03
C GLN A 105 22.26 -18.89 11.95
N ALA A 106 22.14 -18.53 10.67
CA ALA A 106 22.51 -19.40 9.56
C ALA A 106 23.99 -19.77 9.58
N LYS A 107 24.30 -21.05 9.38
CA LYS A 107 25.66 -21.59 9.48
C LYS A 107 26.46 -21.41 8.18
N THR A 108 25.80 -21.44 7.03
CA THR A 108 26.45 -21.39 5.72
C THR A 108 26.34 -20.01 5.05
N GLY A 109 27.33 -19.67 4.23
CA GLY A 109 27.30 -18.43 3.45
C GLY A 109 26.16 -18.40 2.42
N THR A 110 25.83 -19.54 1.83
CA THR A 110 24.72 -19.69 0.86
C THR A 110 23.37 -19.43 1.52
N ASP A 111 23.14 -19.95 2.74
CA ASP A 111 21.89 -19.72 3.47
C ASP A 111 21.77 -18.24 3.84
N LYS A 112 22.84 -17.63 4.34
CA LYS A 112 22.88 -16.19 4.65
C LYS A 112 22.54 -15.33 3.44
N LEU A 113 23.09 -15.67 2.29
CA LEU A 113 22.85 -14.97 1.03
C LEU A 113 21.40 -15.13 0.57
N SER A 114 20.85 -16.34 0.66
CA SER A 114 19.44 -16.60 0.31
C SER A 114 18.48 -15.81 1.20
N LEU A 115 18.75 -15.73 2.50
CA LEU A 115 17.97 -14.97 3.46
C LEU A 115 18.12 -13.46 3.22
N ASP A 116 19.32 -12.99 2.91
CA ASP A 116 19.57 -11.58 2.57
C ASP A 116 18.76 -11.15 1.32
N ARG A 117 18.76 -11.97 0.28
CA ARG A 117 17.96 -11.76 -0.93
C ARG A 117 16.46 -11.66 -0.61
N LYS A 118 15.94 -12.59 0.21
CA LYS A 118 14.54 -12.56 0.68
C LYS A 118 14.24 -11.28 1.47
N ILE A 119 15.13 -10.87 2.37
CA ILE A 119 14.98 -9.65 3.18
C ILE A 119 14.92 -8.40 2.30
N ARG A 120 15.88 -8.22 1.39
CA ARG A 120 15.94 -7.04 0.50
C ARG A 120 14.70 -6.95 -0.39
N TYR A 121 14.26 -8.09 -0.93
CA TYR A 121 13.06 -8.16 -1.72
C TYR A 121 11.82 -7.73 -0.94
N LEU A 122 11.65 -8.23 0.29
CA LEU A 122 10.52 -7.87 1.14
C LEU A 122 10.56 -6.41 1.62
N LYS A 123 11.74 -5.86 1.90
CA LYS A 123 11.92 -4.43 2.25
C LYS A 123 11.48 -3.51 1.11
N LYS A 124 11.95 -3.79 -0.12
CA LYS A 124 11.49 -3.07 -1.33
C LYS A 124 9.97 -3.09 -1.47
N LEU A 125 9.34 -4.24 -1.25
CA LEU A 125 7.88 -4.36 -1.29
C LEU A 125 7.18 -3.66 -0.13
N GLY A 126 7.79 -3.62 1.06
CA GLY A 126 7.27 -2.93 2.22
C GLY A 126 7.37 -1.42 2.15
N GLY A 127 8.13 -0.88 1.18
CA GLY A 127 8.46 0.55 1.10
C GLY A 127 9.55 0.99 2.07
N GLU A 128 10.45 0.06 2.45
CA GLU A 128 11.67 0.30 3.23
C GLU A 128 12.91 0.23 2.34
#